data_AF-A0A7T9HFZ7-F1
#
_entry.id   AF-A0A7T9HFZ7-F1
#
_cell.length_a   1.000
_cell.length_b   1.000
_cell.length_c   1.000
_cell.angle_alpha   90.00
_cell.angle_beta   90.00
_cell.angle_gamma   90.00
#
_symmetry.space_group_name_H-M   'P 1'
#
loop_
_entity.id
_entity.type
_entity.pdbx_description
1 polymer ?
#
loop_
_entity_poly.entity_id
_entity_poly.type
_entity_poly.pdbx_seq_one_letter_code
_entity_poly.pdbx_strand_id
1 'polypeptide(L)'
;MLDEPGIPGFDNYGPDSCEYFEVQGRTKMNQYNVDGAYVDIGKSLHYIEDLGCPFHTSMLFGQAHHSAYEGWVSAHWSELESALRVDSYYLVGDPSDASKYIAWYSHQKLTRICDIMNTRNWESSPALTQEMVTITRDLLRETAMMNMGMIDYVTKYDSPNTIGQNRVAISDYTTSYAYLDNIACSENMYLCTYITHTYIGDLEVWLGWKDESSPTYTEVKIWDHQGGGTDNLALCIGAIGFQNIHDWRLRVTDSYGGDQGYIEEFCDLVG
;
A
#
# COMPACT_ATOMS: atom_id res chain seq x y z
N MET A 1 8.87 14.94 -31.42
CA MET A 1 9.21 13.64 -30.83
C MET A 1 9.88 13.99 -29.52
N LEU A 2 9.19 13.74 -28.40
CA LEU A 2 9.50 14.34 -27.11
C LEU A 2 10.70 13.63 -26.48
N ASP A 3 11.75 14.41 -26.20
CA ASP A 3 12.81 14.07 -25.28
C ASP A 3 12.22 14.03 -23.87
N GLU A 4 12.12 12.85 -23.26
CA GLU A 4 12.05 12.78 -21.80
C GLU A 4 13.42 13.18 -21.25
N PRO A 5 13.51 14.05 -20.23
CA PRO A 5 14.78 14.36 -19.60
C PRO A 5 15.31 13.07 -18.96
N GLY A 6 16.38 12.53 -19.53
CA GLY A 6 17.09 11.39 -18.96
C GLY A 6 17.43 11.67 -17.49
N ILE A 7 17.14 10.70 -16.64
CA ILE A 7 17.48 10.69 -15.21
C ILE A 7 19.01 10.91 -15.10
N PRO A 8 19.50 12.03 -14.53
CA PRO A 8 20.93 12.36 -14.59
C PRO A 8 21.80 11.49 -13.65
N GLY A 9 22.57 10.56 -14.24
CA GLY A 9 24.02 10.32 -14.06
C GLY A 9 24.63 9.98 -12.69
N PHE A 10 25.04 8.70 -12.53
CA PHE A 10 25.83 8.04 -11.46
C PHE A 10 25.10 7.37 -10.26
N ASP A 11 24.81 6.07 -10.45
CA ASP A 11 24.04 5.12 -9.62
C ASP A 11 24.39 5.03 -8.13
N ASN A 12 23.57 5.73 -7.35
CA ASN A 12 23.01 5.32 -6.06
C ASN A 12 21.48 5.07 -6.19
N TYR A 13 20.97 4.68 -7.37
CA TYR A 13 19.70 5.17 -7.91
C TYR A 13 18.44 4.34 -7.69
N GLY A 14 18.51 3.11 -7.18
CA GLY A 14 17.30 2.32 -6.93
C GLY A 14 16.28 3.11 -6.08
N PRO A 15 16.68 3.61 -4.90
CA PRO A 15 15.81 4.44 -4.06
C PRO A 15 15.30 5.73 -4.72
N ASP A 16 16.18 6.50 -5.35
CA ASP A 16 15.82 7.78 -5.98
C ASP A 16 14.87 7.57 -7.18
N SER A 17 15.06 6.48 -7.95
CA SER A 17 14.21 6.15 -9.09
C SER A 17 12.84 5.65 -8.63
N CYS A 18 12.81 4.83 -7.58
CA CYS A 18 11.56 4.44 -6.92
C CYS A 18 10.79 5.68 -6.46
N GLU A 19 11.42 6.57 -5.68
CA GLU A 19 10.79 7.81 -5.21
C GLU A 19 10.27 8.66 -6.38
N TYR A 20 11.06 8.83 -7.44
CA TYR A 20 10.64 9.57 -8.62
C TYR A 20 9.32 9.02 -9.18
N PHE A 21 9.25 7.71 -9.42
CA PHE A 21 8.05 7.10 -10.01
C PHE A 21 6.87 7.05 -9.04
N GLU A 22 7.07 6.86 -7.74
CA GLU A 22 6.03 7.00 -6.71
C GLU A 22 5.40 8.39 -6.73
N VAL A 23 6.24 9.44 -6.73
CA VAL A 23 5.79 10.83 -6.75
C VAL A 23 5.08 11.16 -8.08
N GLN A 24 5.56 10.64 -9.21
CA GLN A 24 4.87 10.81 -10.50
C GLN A 24 3.52 10.08 -10.51
N GLY A 25 3.45 8.87 -9.97
CA GLY A 25 2.21 8.11 -9.81
C GLY A 25 1.17 8.88 -9.01
N ARG A 26 1.54 9.36 -7.82
CA ARG A 26 0.66 10.17 -6.96
C ARG A 26 0.25 11.49 -7.62
N THR A 27 1.18 12.13 -8.34
CA THR A 27 0.87 13.35 -9.13
C THR A 27 -0.17 13.08 -10.20
N LYS A 28 -0.05 11.96 -10.92
CA LYS A 28 -1.00 11.58 -11.97
C LYS A 28 -2.36 11.17 -11.40
N MET A 29 -2.41 10.48 -10.26
CA MET A 29 -3.65 10.24 -9.54
C MET A 29 -4.36 11.57 -9.23
N ASN A 30 -3.65 12.55 -8.67
CA ASN A 30 -4.21 13.88 -8.39
C ASN A 30 -4.62 14.69 -9.64
N GLN A 31 -4.25 14.23 -10.84
CA GLN A 31 -4.66 14.79 -12.13
C GLN A 31 -5.76 13.95 -12.81
N TYR A 32 -6.36 13.00 -12.09
CA TYR A 32 -7.34 12.04 -12.62
C TYR A 32 -6.80 11.17 -13.76
N ASN A 33 -5.47 11.03 -13.88
CA ASN A 33 -4.80 10.21 -14.87
C ASN A 33 -4.38 8.86 -14.25
N VAL A 34 -5.39 8.03 -13.97
CA VAL A 34 -5.21 6.74 -13.30
C VAL A 34 -4.36 5.77 -14.14
N ASP A 35 -4.62 5.68 -15.45
CA ASP A 35 -3.83 4.81 -16.35
C ASP A 35 -2.34 5.18 -16.34
N GLY A 36 -2.04 6.47 -16.43
CA GLY A 36 -0.67 6.96 -16.38
C GLY A 36 -0.02 6.77 -15.01
N ALA A 37 -0.80 6.80 -13.93
CA ALA A 37 -0.32 6.53 -12.58
C ALA A 37 0.07 5.06 -12.42
N TYR A 38 -0.72 4.11 -12.93
CA TYR A 38 -0.38 2.68 -12.87
C TYR A 38 0.89 2.32 -13.63
N VAL A 39 1.20 3.03 -14.73
CA VAL A 39 2.48 2.88 -15.43
C VAL A 39 3.65 3.27 -14.52
N ASP A 40 3.54 4.36 -13.77
CA ASP A 40 4.61 4.78 -12.86
C ASP A 40 4.68 3.90 -11.61
N ILE A 41 3.54 3.49 -11.05
CA ILE A 41 3.50 2.48 -9.97
C ILE A 41 4.26 1.24 -10.42
N GLY A 42 3.97 0.68 -11.60
CA GLY A 42 4.69 -0.48 -12.12
C GLY A 42 6.20 -0.27 -12.26
N LYS A 43 6.64 0.92 -12.68
CA LYS A 43 8.07 1.25 -12.74
C LYS A 43 8.70 1.36 -11.36
N SER A 44 8.01 1.96 -10.39
CA SER A 44 8.49 2.04 -9.01
C SER A 44 8.63 0.66 -8.37
N LEU A 45 7.60 -0.19 -8.49
CA LEU A 45 7.60 -1.53 -7.92
C LEU A 45 8.74 -2.39 -8.49
N HIS A 46 9.08 -2.21 -9.77
CA HIS A 46 10.26 -2.86 -10.35
C HIS A 46 11.56 -2.51 -9.60
N TYR A 47 11.77 -1.25 -9.20
CA TYR A 47 12.93 -0.88 -8.40
C TYR A 47 12.90 -1.49 -6.99
N ILE A 48 11.72 -1.63 -6.38
CA ILE A 48 11.60 -2.34 -5.08
C ILE A 48 11.91 -3.82 -5.22
N GLU A 49 11.47 -4.46 -6.30
CA GLU A 49 11.80 -5.85 -6.61
C GLU A 49 13.30 -6.06 -6.82
N ASP A 50 13.95 -5.17 -7.58
CA ASP A 50 15.40 -5.17 -7.75
C ASP A 50 16.11 -4.99 -6.40
N LEU A 51 15.73 -3.98 -5.60
CA LEU A 51 16.31 -3.73 -4.27
C LEU A 51 16.02 -4.87 -3.28
N GLY A 52 14.96 -5.63 -3.48
CA GLY A 52 14.64 -6.86 -2.76
C GLY A 52 15.61 -8.00 -3.06
N CYS A 53 16.28 -7.96 -4.22
CA CYS A 53 17.33 -8.89 -4.59
C CYS A 53 18.71 -8.37 -4.12
N PRO A 54 19.44 -9.12 -3.25
CA PRO A 54 20.68 -8.66 -2.65
C PRO A 54 21.77 -8.27 -3.65
N PHE A 55 21.75 -8.83 -4.87
CA PHE A 55 22.74 -8.54 -5.90
C PHE A 55 22.57 -7.15 -6.53
N HIS A 56 21.39 -6.54 -6.48
CA HIS A 56 21.21 -5.14 -6.95
C HIS A 56 21.62 -4.10 -5.90
N THR A 57 22.10 -4.54 -4.74
CA THR A 57 22.56 -3.64 -3.65
C THR A 57 24.08 -3.52 -3.54
N SER A 58 24.83 -4.14 -4.46
CA SER A 58 26.29 -4.09 -4.47
C SER A 58 26.84 -3.96 -5.89
N MET A 59 27.66 -2.94 -6.14
CA MET A 59 28.28 -2.75 -7.46
C MET A 59 29.39 -3.76 -7.80
N LEU A 60 29.98 -4.44 -6.81
CA LEU A 60 31.22 -5.23 -7.01
C LEU A 60 31.19 -6.61 -6.36
N PHE A 61 30.59 -6.74 -5.17
CA PHE A 61 30.64 -7.99 -4.43
C PHE A 61 29.52 -8.92 -4.89
N GLY A 62 29.85 -10.21 -5.11
CA GLY A 62 28.87 -11.23 -5.46
C GLY A 62 28.36 -11.21 -6.90
N GLN A 63 28.68 -10.20 -7.71
CA GLN A 63 28.11 -10.04 -9.07
C GLN A 63 28.30 -11.25 -10.01
N ALA A 64 29.35 -12.05 -9.82
CA ALA A 64 29.54 -13.30 -10.57
C ALA A 64 28.42 -14.34 -10.34
N HIS A 65 27.70 -14.25 -9.22
CA HIS A 65 26.59 -15.12 -8.84
C HIS A 65 25.22 -14.55 -9.20
N HIS A 66 25.13 -13.28 -9.61
CA HIS A 66 23.87 -12.56 -9.80
C HIS A 66 22.90 -13.32 -10.71
N SER A 67 23.24 -13.51 -11.98
CA SER A 67 22.37 -14.21 -12.93
C SER A 67 22.11 -15.67 -12.56
N ALA A 68 23.05 -16.31 -11.85
CA ALA A 68 22.89 -17.69 -11.39
C ALA A 68 21.87 -17.77 -10.24
N TYR A 69 21.86 -16.80 -9.33
CA TYR A 69 20.88 -16.72 -8.25
C TYR A 69 19.48 -16.45 -8.80
N GLU A 70 19.30 -15.45 -9.66
CA GLU A 70 18.00 -15.16 -10.27
C GLU A 70 17.48 -16.35 -11.10
N GLY A 71 18.36 -17.02 -11.85
CA GLY A 71 18.03 -18.26 -12.56
C GLY A 71 17.61 -19.38 -11.62
N TRP A 72 18.28 -19.52 -10.46
CA TRP A 72 17.91 -20.50 -9.44
C TRP A 72 16.54 -20.18 -8.82
N VAL A 73 16.27 -18.92 -8.46
CA VAL A 73 14.97 -18.47 -7.95
C VAL A 73 13.85 -18.81 -8.93
N SER A 74 14.06 -18.50 -10.22
CA SER A 74 13.10 -18.81 -11.28
C SER A 74 12.82 -20.32 -11.38
N ALA A 75 13.86 -21.15 -11.32
CA ALA A 75 13.72 -22.61 -11.39
C ALA A 75 13.02 -23.23 -10.16
N HIS A 76 13.04 -22.55 -9.01
CA HIS A 76 12.45 -23.02 -7.75
C HIS A 76 11.18 -22.26 -7.35
N TRP A 77 10.57 -21.51 -8.28
CA TRP A 77 9.46 -20.61 -7.99
C TRP A 77 8.30 -21.27 -7.24
N SER A 78 7.95 -22.52 -7.58
CA SER A 78 6.85 -23.26 -6.91
C SER A 78 7.08 -23.47 -5.40
N GLU A 79 8.32 -23.47 -4.94
CA GLU A 79 8.67 -23.59 -3.52
C GLU A 79 8.70 -22.23 -2.80
N LEU A 80 8.82 -21.15 -3.57
CA LEU A 80 9.08 -19.80 -3.09
C LEU A 80 7.81 -18.93 -3.08
N GLU A 81 6.92 -19.07 -4.07
CA GLU A 81 5.81 -18.14 -4.34
C GLU A 81 4.87 -17.91 -3.16
N SER A 82 4.72 -18.92 -2.28
CA SER A 82 3.87 -18.79 -1.10
C SER A 82 4.39 -17.75 -0.09
N ALA A 83 5.65 -17.33 -0.19
CA ALA A 83 6.22 -16.26 0.62
C ALA A 83 5.62 -14.87 0.31
N LEU A 84 5.04 -14.69 -0.89
CA LEU A 84 4.35 -13.46 -1.27
C LEU A 84 2.99 -13.26 -0.56
N ARG A 85 2.48 -14.30 0.11
CA ARG A 85 1.22 -14.22 0.86
C ARG A 85 1.46 -13.56 2.21
N VAL A 86 1.34 -12.23 2.23
CA VAL A 86 1.53 -11.40 3.42
C VAL A 86 0.20 -10.86 3.92
N ASP A 87 0.08 -10.69 5.23
CA ASP A 87 -1.11 -10.20 5.94
C ASP A 87 -0.93 -8.78 6.49
N SER A 88 0.23 -8.18 6.24
CA SER A 88 0.66 -6.86 6.71
C SER A 88 1.61 -6.27 5.68
N TYR A 89 1.77 -4.95 5.72
CA TYR A 89 2.63 -4.20 4.81
C TYR A 89 3.24 -2.98 5.51
N TYR A 90 4.26 -2.39 4.90
CA TYR A 90 4.91 -1.20 5.44
C TYR A 90 4.06 0.05 5.21
N LEU A 91 3.85 0.86 6.25
CA LEU A 91 3.32 2.21 6.07
C LEU A 91 4.43 3.10 5.51
N VAL A 92 4.30 3.48 4.24
CA VAL A 92 5.29 4.32 3.55
C VAL A 92 4.86 5.78 3.67
N GLY A 93 5.64 6.57 4.40
CA GLY A 93 5.50 8.04 4.42
C GLY A 93 6.47 8.74 3.47
N ASP A 94 7.63 8.13 3.24
CA ASP A 94 8.70 8.61 2.38
C ASP A 94 9.22 7.42 1.55
N PRO A 95 8.97 7.39 0.23
CA PRO A 95 9.44 6.32 -0.64
C PRO A 95 10.96 6.12 -0.67
N SER A 96 11.74 7.19 -0.53
CA SER A 96 13.20 7.15 -0.55
C SER A 96 13.74 6.41 0.68
N ASP A 97 13.20 6.71 1.86
CA ASP A 97 13.62 6.05 3.10
C ASP A 97 13.15 4.59 3.14
N ALA A 98 11.93 4.33 2.66
CA ALA A 98 11.39 2.98 2.57
C ALA A 98 12.19 2.10 1.58
N SER A 99 12.57 2.64 0.43
CA SER A 99 13.40 1.92 -0.55
C SER A 99 14.85 1.72 -0.06
N LYS A 100 15.43 2.66 0.69
CA LYS A 100 16.72 2.45 1.37
C LYS A 100 16.66 1.33 2.41
N TYR A 101 15.52 1.19 3.12
CA TYR A 101 15.34 0.11 4.08
C TYR A 101 15.37 -1.26 3.40
N ILE A 102 14.62 -1.47 2.32
CA ILE A 102 14.61 -2.78 1.63
C ILE A 102 15.97 -3.11 1.03
N ALA A 103 16.67 -2.10 0.49
CA ALA A 103 18.05 -2.25 0.00
C ALA A 103 19.01 -2.69 1.12
N TRP A 104 18.93 -2.04 2.29
CA TRP A 104 19.74 -2.43 3.45
C TRP A 104 19.41 -3.85 3.93
N TYR A 105 18.12 -4.20 3.99
CA TYR A 105 17.67 -5.51 4.45
C TYR A 105 18.20 -6.62 3.55
N SER A 106 18.03 -6.48 2.22
CA SER A 106 18.46 -7.50 1.27
C SER A 106 19.98 -7.64 1.23
N HIS A 107 20.71 -6.52 1.29
CA HIS A 107 22.17 -6.48 1.30
C HIS A 107 22.79 -7.37 2.39
N GLN A 108 22.16 -7.44 3.57
CA GLN A 108 22.65 -8.28 4.68
C GLN A 108 22.71 -9.77 4.34
N LYS A 109 21.93 -10.23 3.37
CA LYS A 109 21.87 -11.63 2.94
C LYS A 109 22.91 -11.96 1.87
N LEU A 110 23.47 -10.95 1.20
CA LEU A 110 24.34 -11.09 0.04
C LEU A 110 25.54 -12.01 0.31
N THR A 111 26.28 -11.76 1.40
CA THR A 111 27.44 -12.59 1.77
C THR A 111 27.07 -14.04 1.98
N ARG A 112 25.95 -14.31 2.68
CA ARG A 112 25.57 -15.68 2.98
C ARG A 112 25.12 -16.45 1.74
N ILE A 113 24.38 -15.79 0.85
CA ILE A 113 24.00 -16.36 -0.46
C ILE A 113 25.26 -16.70 -1.27
N CYS A 114 26.23 -15.78 -1.32
CA CYS A 114 27.51 -16.03 -2.00
C CYS A 114 28.27 -17.22 -1.38
N ASP A 115 28.31 -17.35 -0.05
CA ASP A 115 28.99 -18.46 0.63
C ASP A 115 28.33 -19.82 0.30
N ILE A 116 26.99 -19.84 0.22
CA ILE A 116 26.25 -21.03 -0.22
C ILE A 116 26.64 -21.37 -1.66
N MET A 117 26.55 -20.41 -2.58
CA MET A 117 26.83 -20.64 -4.01
C MET A 117 28.29 -20.97 -4.31
N ASN A 118 29.23 -20.49 -3.48
CA ASN A 118 30.64 -20.87 -3.55
C ASN A 118 30.91 -22.29 -3.04
N THR A 119 29.98 -22.91 -2.31
CA THR A 119 30.14 -24.27 -1.82
C THR A 119 29.92 -25.26 -2.96
N ARG A 120 30.92 -26.11 -3.23
CA ARG A 120 30.84 -27.11 -4.30
C ARG A 120 29.62 -28.02 -4.09
N ASN A 121 28.80 -28.16 -5.14
CA ASN A 121 27.59 -28.98 -5.14
C ASN A 121 26.56 -28.59 -4.05
N TRP A 122 26.49 -27.30 -3.68
CA TRP A 122 25.55 -26.82 -2.65
C TRP A 122 24.10 -27.21 -2.93
N GLU A 123 23.67 -27.22 -4.19
CA GLU A 123 22.31 -27.61 -4.60
C GLU A 123 21.97 -29.07 -4.23
N SER A 124 22.97 -29.93 -4.11
CA SER A 124 22.82 -31.32 -3.69
C SER A 124 22.91 -31.50 -2.17
N SER A 125 23.12 -30.43 -1.41
CA SER A 125 23.22 -30.45 0.05
C SER A 125 21.88 -30.00 0.65
N PRO A 126 21.08 -30.91 1.26
CA PRO A 126 19.76 -30.57 1.79
C PRO A 126 19.77 -29.40 2.78
N ALA A 127 20.83 -29.29 3.59
CA ALA A 127 20.97 -28.21 4.55
C ALA A 127 21.17 -26.84 3.86
N LEU A 128 22.01 -26.78 2.82
CA LEU A 128 22.31 -25.53 2.12
C LEU A 128 21.16 -25.11 1.20
N THR A 129 20.53 -26.06 0.52
CA THR A 129 19.34 -25.78 -0.30
C THR A 129 18.19 -25.27 0.57
N GLN A 130 17.94 -25.90 1.73
CA GLN A 130 16.91 -25.42 2.65
C GLN A 130 17.23 -24.03 3.21
N GLU A 131 18.50 -23.72 3.47
CA GLU A 131 18.92 -22.39 3.90
C GLU A 131 18.74 -21.34 2.80
N MET A 132 19.10 -21.65 1.55
CA MET A 132 18.87 -20.78 0.39
C MET A 132 17.37 -20.47 0.20
N VAL A 133 16.53 -21.50 0.31
CA VAL A 133 15.06 -21.35 0.27
C VAL A 133 14.59 -20.41 1.38
N THR A 134 15.02 -20.62 2.62
CA THR A 134 14.61 -19.77 3.75
C THR A 134 15.01 -18.31 3.54
N ILE A 135 16.27 -18.04 3.19
CA ILE A 135 16.76 -16.67 2.93
C ILE A 135 15.97 -16.01 1.80
N THR A 136 15.74 -16.74 0.70
CA THR A 136 15.01 -16.22 -0.47
C THR A 136 13.55 -15.94 -0.14
N ARG A 137 12.90 -16.80 0.66
CA ARG A 137 11.52 -16.58 1.10
C ARG A 137 11.41 -15.34 2.00
N ASP A 138 12.38 -15.10 2.88
CA ASP A 138 12.40 -13.89 3.69
C ASP A 138 12.52 -12.63 2.80
N LEU A 139 13.42 -12.64 1.81
CA LEU A 139 13.57 -11.55 0.85
C LEU A 139 12.28 -11.28 0.05
N LEU A 140 11.64 -12.33 -0.46
CA LEU A 140 10.38 -12.22 -1.19
C LEU A 140 9.25 -11.66 -0.31
N ARG A 141 9.18 -12.11 0.95
CA ARG A 141 8.18 -11.62 1.90
C ARG A 141 8.35 -10.12 2.16
N GLU A 142 9.56 -9.69 2.50
CA GLU A 142 9.84 -8.26 2.77
C GLU A 142 9.58 -7.39 1.54
N THR A 143 9.98 -7.86 0.36
CA THR A 143 9.73 -7.17 -0.91
C THR A 143 8.23 -7.05 -1.19
N ALA A 144 7.44 -8.10 -0.94
CA ALA A 144 5.99 -8.06 -1.09
C ALA A 144 5.32 -7.06 -0.12
N MET A 145 5.76 -7.05 1.15
CA MET A 145 5.27 -6.09 2.15
C MET A 145 5.60 -4.64 1.75
N MET A 146 6.77 -4.41 1.14
CA MET A 146 7.16 -3.09 0.66
C MET A 146 6.37 -2.67 -0.59
N ASN A 147 6.20 -3.58 -1.56
CA ASN A 147 5.38 -3.31 -2.75
C ASN A 147 3.94 -2.93 -2.38
N MET A 148 3.33 -3.64 -1.43
CA MET A 148 2.00 -3.29 -0.91
C MET A 148 1.97 -1.89 -0.28
N GLY A 149 3.00 -1.52 0.47
CA GLY A 149 3.14 -0.19 1.07
C GLY A 149 3.32 0.94 0.05
N MET A 150 4.05 0.68 -1.03
CA MET A 150 4.22 1.61 -2.14
C MET A 150 2.92 1.80 -2.93
N ILE A 151 2.18 0.71 -3.19
CA ILE A 151 0.85 0.80 -3.79
C ILE A 151 -0.07 1.66 -2.91
N ASP A 152 -0.16 1.35 -1.62
CA ASP A 152 -0.95 2.13 -0.64
C ASP A 152 -0.54 3.61 -0.65
N TYR A 153 0.77 3.90 -0.69
CA TYR A 153 1.27 5.26 -0.81
C TYR A 153 0.79 5.99 -2.07
N VAL A 154 0.53 5.35 -3.20
CA VAL A 154 -0.01 6.07 -4.37
C VAL A 154 -1.53 6.11 -4.37
N THR A 155 -2.17 5.02 -3.95
CA THR A 155 -3.60 4.79 -4.21
C THR A 155 -4.51 5.17 -3.05
N LYS A 156 -3.96 5.41 -1.85
CA LYS A 156 -4.75 5.78 -0.66
C LYS A 156 -4.95 7.29 -0.54
N TYR A 157 -6.21 7.68 -0.41
CA TYR A 157 -6.65 9.04 -0.13
C TYR A 157 -7.29 9.08 1.25
N ASP A 158 -6.59 9.69 2.22
CA ASP A 158 -7.13 9.89 3.57
C ASP A 158 -7.93 11.19 3.66
N SER A 159 -9.03 11.14 4.42
CA SER A 159 -9.79 12.33 4.79
C SER A 159 -8.89 13.26 5.62
N PRO A 160 -8.78 14.55 5.26
CA PRO A 160 -8.05 15.53 6.08
C PRO A 160 -8.59 15.64 7.50
N ASN A 161 -9.85 15.23 7.74
CA ASN A 161 -10.47 15.24 9.06
C ASN A 161 -9.95 14.12 9.98
N THR A 162 -9.35 13.07 9.41
CA THR A 162 -8.94 11.85 10.11
C THR A 162 -7.48 11.47 9.87
N ILE A 163 -6.71 12.26 9.13
CA ILE A 163 -5.30 11.97 8.86
C ILE A 163 -4.41 12.15 10.11
N GLY A 164 -3.47 11.23 10.32
CA GLY A 164 -2.50 11.29 11.41
C GLY A 164 -3.15 11.12 12.79
N GLN A 165 -3.10 12.15 13.63
CA GLN A 165 -3.73 12.15 14.97
C GLN A 165 -5.10 12.83 14.98
N ASN A 166 -5.57 13.33 13.84
CA ASN A 166 -6.88 13.95 13.73
C ASN A 166 -7.97 12.89 13.84
N ARG A 167 -9.11 13.27 14.43
CA ARG A 167 -10.29 12.42 14.57
C ARG A 167 -11.55 13.26 14.67
N VAL A 168 -12.66 12.75 14.16
CA VAL A 168 -13.96 13.44 14.23
C VAL A 168 -14.74 12.88 15.40
N ALA A 169 -15.05 13.71 16.40
CA ALA A 169 -15.83 13.28 17.57
C ALA A 169 -17.25 12.84 17.17
N ILE A 170 -17.73 11.79 17.81
CA ILE A 170 -19.11 11.32 17.78
C ILE A 170 -19.66 11.50 19.19
N SER A 171 -20.77 12.22 19.30
CA SER A 171 -21.42 12.52 20.57
C SER A 171 -22.90 12.21 20.51
N ASP A 172 -23.49 11.92 21.67
CA ASP A 172 -24.90 11.56 21.82
C ASP A 172 -25.83 12.50 21.05
N TYR A 173 -26.76 11.92 20.28
CA TYR A 173 -27.77 12.65 19.50
C TYR A 173 -27.21 13.66 18.48
N THR A 174 -25.95 13.49 18.05
CA THR A 174 -25.31 14.35 17.06
C THR A 174 -25.00 13.61 15.76
N THR A 175 -24.73 14.40 14.72
CA THR A 175 -24.25 13.88 13.44
C THR A 175 -22.89 14.48 13.12
N SER A 176 -21.96 13.59 12.79
CA SER A 176 -20.56 13.87 12.50
C SER A 176 -20.23 13.53 11.06
N TYR A 177 -19.24 14.23 10.51
CA TYR A 177 -18.90 14.13 9.10
C TYR A 177 -17.39 14.05 8.88
N ALA A 178 -16.97 13.23 7.92
CA ALA A 178 -15.63 13.21 7.35
C ALA A 178 -15.73 13.30 5.82
N TYR A 179 -14.75 13.92 5.17
CA TYR A 179 -14.81 14.25 3.74
C TYR A 179 -13.54 13.84 3.01
N LEU A 180 -13.73 13.39 1.77
CA LEU A 180 -12.69 13.23 0.76
C LEU A 180 -13.10 14.09 -0.42
N ASP A 181 -12.36 15.16 -0.69
CA ASP A 181 -12.68 16.10 -1.75
C ASP A 181 -11.60 16.10 -2.83
N ASN A 182 -12.00 16.19 -4.09
CA ASN A 182 -11.14 16.25 -5.27
C ASN A 182 -10.18 15.05 -5.42
N ILE A 183 -10.63 13.83 -5.12
CA ILE A 183 -9.79 12.62 -5.17
C ILE A 183 -9.80 11.93 -6.55
N ALA A 184 -8.71 11.21 -6.85
CA ALA A 184 -8.65 10.33 -8.02
C ALA A 184 -9.68 9.22 -7.92
N CYS A 185 -10.27 8.83 -9.04
CA CYS A 185 -11.24 7.73 -9.06
C CYS A 185 -11.01 6.82 -10.26
N SER A 186 -11.25 5.54 -10.08
CA SER A 186 -11.18 4.52 -11.11
C SER A 186 -12.50 3.74 -11.20
N GLU A 187 -12.55 2.71 -12.05
CA GLU A 187 -13.74 1.86 -12.16
C GLU A 187 -14.04 1.10 -10.86
N ASN A 188 -13.01 0.79 -10.06
CA ASN A 188 -13.12 0.02 -8.82
C ASN A 188 -12.43 0.77 -7.68
N MET A 189 -13.19 1.17 -6.67
CA MET A 189 -12.67 1.85 -5.50
C MET A 189 -13.17 1.18 -4.23
N TYR A 190 -12.46 1.37 -3.12
CA TYR A 190 -12.90 0.94 -1.80
C TYR A 190 -12.88 2.10 -0.83
N LEU A 191 -14.07 2.45 -0.34
CA LEU A 191 -14.25 3.45 0.70
C LEU A 191 -14.21 2.74 2.04
N CYS A 192 -13.16 2.99 2.82
CA CYS A 192 -12.90 2.36 4.09
C CYS A 192 -13.05 3.34 5.25
N THR A 193 -13.57 2.86 6.38
CA THR A 193 -13.66 3.63 7.61
C THR A 193 -13.41 2.76 8.84
N TYR A 194 -12.75 3.37 9.82
CA TYR A 194 -12.61 2.83 11.16
C TYR A 194 -13.20 3.81 12.17
N ILE A 195 -14.10 3.31 13.01
CA ILE A 195 -14.81 4.07 14.04
C ILE A 195 -14.63 3.36 15.37
N THR A 196 -14.12 4.09 16.36
CA THR A 196 -14.10 3.65 17.76
C THR A 196 -15.32 4.22 18.45
N HIS A 197 -16.17 3.37 19.04
CA HIS A 197 -17.36 3.78 19.78
C HIS A 197 -17.56 2.87 20.99
N THR A 198 -18.16 3.38 22.07
CA THR A 198 -18.46 2.54 23.24
C THR A 198 -19.66 1.61 23.03
N TYR A 199 -20.51 1.91 22.03
CA TYR A 199 -21.57 1.00 21.59
C TYR A 199 -21.99 1.28 20.13
N ILE A 200 -21.58 0.44 19.17
CA ILE A 200 -21.84 0.67 17.73
C ILE A 200 -23.31 0.43 17.31
N GLY A 201 -24.10 -0.17 18.20
CA GLY A 201 -25.54 -0.32 18.03
C GLY A 201 -26.29 1.02 18.02
N ASP A 202 -25.66 2.09 18.49
CA ASP A 202 -26.26 3.43 18.47
C ASP A 202 -26.05 4.18 17.16
N LEU A 203 -25.17 3.66 16.30
CA LEU A 203 -24.74 4.37 15.11
C LEU A 203 -25.64 4.06 13.90
N GLU A 204 -25.96 5.10 13.15
CA GLU A 204 -26.24 5.01 11.72
C GLU A 204 -25.03 5.54 10.94
N VAL A 205 -24.54 4.78 9.97
CA VAL A 205 -23.44 5.21 9.09
C VAL A 205 -23.93 5.26 7.65
N TRP A 206 -23.67 6.39 7.00
CA TRP A 206 -24.08 6.69 5.65
C TRP A 206 -22.87 7.09 4.80
N LEU A 207 -22.77 6.49 3.62
CA LEU A 207 -21.80 6.90 2.60
C LEU A 207 -22.50 7.83 1.62
N GLY A 208 -21.94 9.02 1.45
CA GLY A 208 -22.41 10.03 0.53
C GLY A 208 -21.42 10.31 -0.58
N TRP A 209 -21.93 10.68 -1.74
CA TRP A 209 -21.13 11.17 -2.86
C TRP A 209 -21.84 12.31 -3.60
N LYS A 210 -21.09 13.16 -4.27
CA LYS A 210 -21.64 14.16 -5.20
C LYS A 210 -20.84 14.17 -6.50
N ASP A 211 -21.56 14.32 -7.61
CA ASP A 211 -20.98 14.70 -8.90
C ASP A 211 -20.69 16.21 -8.90
N GLU A 212 -19.71 16.67 -9.66
CA GLU A 212 -19.36 18.09 -9.81
C GLU A 212 -20.56 18.96 -10.20
N SER A 213 -21.47 18.38 -10.99
CA SER A 213 -22.68 19.05 -11.45
C SER A 213 -23.77 19.22 -10.37
N SER A 214 -23.65 18.51 -9.24
CA SER A 214 -24.63 18.48 -8.16
C SER A 214 -24.17 19.25 -6.92
N PRO A 215 -24.96 20.19 -6.39
CA PRO A 215 -24.63 20.88 -5.14
C PRO A 215 -24.92 20.03 -3.89
N THR A 216 -25.52 18.84 -4.05
CA THR A 216 -25.98 18.00 -2.93
C THR A 216 -25.43 16.59 -3.00
N TYR A 217 -25.08 16.04 -1.85
CA TYR A 217 -24.70 14.65 -1.67
C TYR A 217 -25.91 13.73 -1.85
N THR A 218 -25.75 12.70 -2.69
CA THR A 218 -26.57 11.49 -2.65
C THR A 218 -26.00 10.56 -1.60
N GLU A 219 -26.83 9.88 -0.81
CA GLU A 219 -26.36 9.01 0.28
C GLU A 219 -27.00 7.62 0.24
N VAL A 220 -26.24 6.64 0.72
CA VAL A 220 -26.72 5.29 1.02
C VAL A 220 -26.34 4.91 2.46
N LYS A 221 -27.27 4.29 3.19
CA LYS A 221 -26.99 3.77 4.53
C LYS A 221 -26.15 2.50 4.40
N ILE A 222 -25.00 2.45 5.07
CA ILE A 222 -24.07 1.30 5.06
C ILE A 222 -24.00 0.58 6.41
N TRP A 223 -24.52 1.20 7.48
CA TRP A 223 -24.66 0.60 8.80
C TRP A 223 -25.92 1.14 9.47
N ASP A 224 -26.68 0.27 10.14
CA ASP A 224 -27.95 0.61 10.76
C ASP A 224 -28.17 -0.09 12.09
N HIS A 225 -27.69 0.51 13.19
CA HIS A 225 -27.93 0.02 14.54
C HIS A 225 -27.60 -1.46 14.76
N GLN A 226 -26.55 -1.94 14.08
CA GLN A 226 -26.11 -3.33 14.15
C GLN A 226 -25.05 -3.51 15.25
N GLY A 227 -24.80 -4.75 15.65
CA GLY A 227 -23.80 -5.10 16.67
C GLY A 227 -24.30 -5.02 18.11
N GLY A 228 -23.40 -5.17 19.08
CA GLY A 228 -23.71 -4.99 20.49
C GLY A 228 -22.50 -5.14 21.41
N GLY A 229 -22.34 -4.24 22.38
CA GLY A 229 -21.19 -4.16 23.29
C GLY A 229 -20.23 -3.01 22.92
N THR A 230 -19.12 -2.90 23.66
CA THR A 230 -17.97 -2.04 23.31
C THR A 230 -17.19 -2.66 22.15
N ASP A 231 -17.68 -2.43 20.94
CA ASP A 231 -17.06 -2.88 19.71
C ASP A 231 -16.63 -1.66 18.89
N ASN A 232 -15.51 -1.78 18.17
CA ASN A 232 -15.14 -0.82 17.14
C ASN A 232 -15.71 -1.29 15.80
N LEU A 233 -16.02 -0.35 14.91
CA LEU A 233 -16.59 -0.62 13.60
C LEU A 233 -15.52 -0.38 12.52
N ALA A 234 -15.22 -1.43 11.77
CA ALA A 234 -14.40 -1.36 10.55
C ALA A 234 -15.26 -1.75 9.34
N LEU A 235 -15.38 -0.86 8.36
CA LEU A 235 -16.15 -1.09 7.13
C LEU A 235 -15.29 -0.75 5.92
N CYS A 236 -15.38 -1.55 4.86
CA CYS A 236 -14.86 -1.23 3.54
C CYS A 236 -15.93 -1.57 2.49
N ILE A 237 -16.32 -0.56 1.71
CA ILE A 237 -17.41 -0.66 0.73
C ILE A 237 -16.82 -0.48 -0.67
N GLY A 238 -17.07 -1.46 -1.54
CA GLY A 238 -16.70 -1.34 -2.96
C GLY A 238 -17.62 -0.36 -3.70
N ALA A 239 -17.03 0.60 -4.40
CA ALA A 239 -17.71 1.52 -5.30
C ALA A 239 -17.33 1.19 -6.74
N ILE A 240 -18.31 0.71 -7.52
CA ILE A 240 -18.12 0.28 -8.92
C ILE A 240 -18.90 1.22 -9.83
N GLY A 241 -18.23 1.77 -10.85
CA GLY A 241 -18.84 2.69 -11.82
C GLY A 241 -18.96 4.14 -11.33
N PHE A 242 -18.08 4.54 -10.39
CA PHE A 242 -18.04 5.89 -9.80
C PHE A 242 -16.82 6.70 -10.26
N GLN A 243 -16.25 6.39 -11.42
CA GLN A 243 -14.99 6.95 -11.92
C GLN A 243 -14.98 8.49 -12.12
N ASN A 244 -16.14 9.16 -12.08
CA ASN A 244 -16.27 10.62 -12.23
C ASN A 244 -16.70 11.32 -10.93
N ILE A 245 -16.64 10.62 -9.79
CA ILE A 245 -17.17 11.10 -8.51
C ILE A 245 -16.01 11.39 -7.57
N HIS A 246 -15.58 12.65 -7.55
CA HIS A 246 -14.36 13.06 -6.85
C HIS A 246 -14.56 13.48 -5.40
N ASP A 247 -15.82 13.57 -4.96
CA ASP A 247 -16.18 14.08 -3.65
C ASP A 247 -17.07 13.10 -2.89
N TRP A 248 -16.55 12.63 -1.77
CA TRP A 248 -17.15 11.63 -0.90
C TRP A 248 -17.30 12.15 0.53
N ARG A 249 -18.29 11.62 1.22
CA ARG A 249 -18.59 11.98 2.60
C ARG A 249 -18.99 10.75 3.39
N LEU A 250 -18.42 10.61 4.57
CA LEU A 250 -18.96 9.75 5.60
C LEU A 250 -19.84 10.59 6.53
N ARG A 251 -21.08 10.16 6.75
CA ARG A 251 -21.97 10.73 7.76
C ARG A 251 -22.25 9.68 8.82
N VAL A 252 -21.94 10.00 10.08
CA VAL A 252 -22.19 9.13 11.23
C VAL A 252 -23.14 9.84 12.17
N THR A 253 -24.27 9.21 12.47
CA THR A 253 -25.24 9.72 13.45
C THR A 253 -25.24 8.79 14.64
N ASP A 254 -25.06 9.34 15.83
CA ASP A 254 -25.39 8.65 17.07
C ASP A 254 -26.84 9.00 17.44
N SER A 255 -27.71 7.99 17.44
CA SER A 255 -29.15 8.18 17.66
C SER A 255 -29.56 8.04 19.12
N TYR A 256 -28.66 7.65 20.01
CA TYR A 256 -28.96 7.36 21.41
C TYR A 256 -28.02 8.14 22.33
N GLY A 257 -28.10 7.85 23.63
CA GLY A 257 -27.32 8.56 24.63
C GLY A 257 -26.71 7.62 25.65
N GLY A 258 -25.51 7.96 26.11
CA GLY A 258 -24.73 7.18 27.06
C GLY A 258 -23.43 6.65 26.47
N ASP A 259 -23.22 6.79 25.17
CA ASP A 259 -22.13 6.19 24.41
C ASP A 259 -21.51 7.22 23.47
N GLN A 260 -20.18 7.20 23.33
CA GLN A 260 -19.45 8.21 22.54
C GLN A 260 -18.24 7.59 21.87
N GLY A 261 -17.69 8.31 20.89
CA GLY A 261 -16.55 7.81 20.14
C GLY A 261 -15.99 8.79 19.13
N TYR A 262 -15.29 8.25 18.13
CA TYR A 262 -14.64 9.02 17.09
C TYR A 262 -14.62 8.25 15.77
N ILE A 263 -14.76 8.96 14.65
CA ILE A 263 -14.29 8.50 13.35
C ILE A 263 -12.77 8.62 13.38
N GLU A 264 -12.07 7.49 13.36
CA GLU A 264 -10.61 7.42 13.38
C GLU A 264 -10.03 7.46 11.97
N GLU A 265 -10.69 6.82 11.01
CA GLU A 265 -10.26 6.81 9.62
C GLU A 265 -11.47 6.90 8.69
N PHE A 266 -11.33 7.69 7.63
CA PHE A 266 -12.13 7.60 6.43
C PHE A 266 -11.20 7.79 5.23
N CYS A 267 -11.09 6.79 4.37
CA CYS A 267 -10.20 6.81 3.23
C CYS A 267 -10.83 6.17 1.98
N ASP A 268 -10.30 6.52 0.82
CA ASP A 268 -10.53 5.81 -0.43
C ASP A 268 -9.26 5.09 -0.88
N LEU A 269 -9.44 3.87 -1.40
CA LEU A 269 -8.41 3.07 -2.03
C LEU A 269 -8.78 2.90 -3.50
N VAL A 270 -8.01 3.55 -4.38
CA VAL A 270 -8.23 3.52 -5.83
C VAL A 270 -7.61 2.25 -6.43
N GLY A 271 -8.42 1.43 -7.11
CA GLY A 271 -8.05 0.12 -7.66
C GLY A 271 -8.22 -0.04 -9.15
#